data_AF-A0A7X6M3M1-F1
#
_entry.id   AF-A0A7X6M3M1-F1
#
_cell.length_a   1.000
_cell.length_b   1.000
_cell.length_c   1.000
_cell.angle_alpha   90.00
_cell.angle_beta   90.00
_cell.angle_gamma   90.00
#
_symmetry.space_group_name_H-M   'P 1'
#
loop_
_entity.id
_entity.type
_entity.pdbx_description
1 polymer ?
#
loop_
_entity_poly.entity_id
_entity_poly.type
_entity_poly.pdbx_seq_one_letter_code
_entity_poly.pdbx_strand_id
1 'polypeptide(L)'
;MRLLHPVEATRRDAAVVDEWGTPEIVAEAVWPWAEVAARNGKVMHPLVQWRNLTHGEDEAMMSFDDGWRVGQSVEGWFDPVLLAALTVHLRAACETQEQVTAGIWNGFGELGTSSGAVFVSSADGDSQELERERARVETELAASVGPEVRRAVAAGPFLRWPGRDFMLFDTSLSELADPGWVHSAGLGWTTDFPGVMPQLLWPADHAWVVASEIDFDSTIVAGSRALIDAVLADDRFEAFEIAEDSDLSWDGDTINLMPRGQVVRRAIQRD
;
A
#
# COMPACT_ATOMS: atom_id res chain seq x y z
N MET A 1 -11.05 -13.61 -0.34
CA MET A 1 -10.32 -13.35 -1.60
C MET A 1 -9.14 -12.43 -1.33
N ARG A 2 -8.18 -12.39 -2.24
CA ARG A 2 -6.98 -11.54 -2.21
C ARG A 2 -7.02 -10.59 -3.41
N LEU A 3 -6.68 -9.33 -3.18
CA LEU A 3 -6.49 -8.29 -4.19
C LEU A 3 -5.01 -7.94 -4.22
N LEU A 4 -4.35 -8.15 -5.36
CA LEU A 4 -2.95 -7.77 -5.53
C LEU A 4 -2.85 -6.26 -5.75
N HIS A 5 -1.87 -5.63 -5.10
CA HIS A 5 -1.64 -4.20 -5.26
C HIS A 5 -0.85 -3.97 -6.54
N PRO A 6 -1.32 -3.12 -7.46
CA PRO A 6 -0.54 -2.81 -8.64
C PRO A 6 0.74 -2.07 -8.25
N VAL A 7 1.73 -2.16 -9.12
CA VAL A 7 3.07 -1.63 -8.87
C VAL A 7 3.39 -0.50 -9.82
N GLU A 8 4.06 0.53 -9.31
CA GLU A 8 4.57 1.62 -10.12
C GLU A 8 5.78 1.13 -10.94
N ALA A 9 5.72 1.41 -12.25
CA ALA A 9 6.78 1.10 -13.19
C ALA A 9 7.27 2.40 -13.83
N THR A 10 8.60 2.56 -13.91
CA THR A 10 9.23 3.72 -14.56
C THR A 10 10.20 3.24 -15.62
N ARG A 11 10.26 3.92 -16.76
CA ARG A 11 11.25 3.65 -17.81
C ARG A 11 12.25 4.77 -17.88
N ARG A 12 13.53 4.42 -17.85
CA ARG A 12 14.63 5.36 -18.08
C ARG A 12 15.29 5.10 -19.43
N ASP A 13 15.60 6.16 -20.16
CA ASP A 13 16.39 6.07 -21.39
C ASP A 13 17.82 6.51 -21.11
N ALA A 14 18.78 5.61 -21.30
CA ALA A 14 20.19 5.92 -21.11
C ALA A 14 20.73 6.95 -22.11
N ALA A 15 20.03 7.20 -23.23
CA ALA A 15 20.40 8.22 -24.21
C ALA A 15 19.91 9.63 -23.83
N VAL A 16 18.96 9.74 -22.89
CA VAL A 16 18.42 11.01 -22.40
C VAL A 16 18.84 11.17 -20.94
N VAL A 17 19.76 12.09 -20.69
CA VAL A 17 20.27 12.34 -19.35
C VAL A 17 19.92 13.75 -18.89
N ASP A 18 19.65 13.88 -17.60
CA ASP A 18 19.45 15.17 -16.95
C ASP A 18 20.76 15.98 -16.88
N GLU A 19 20.70 17.17 -16.30
CA GLU A 19 21.85 18.06 -16.16
C GLU A 19 23.00 17.48 -15.31
N TRP A 20 22.76 16.40 -14.57
CA TRP A 20 23.75 15.67 -13.77
C TRP A 20 24.24 14.37 -14.44
N GLY A 21 23.79 14.08 -15.66
CA GLY A 21 24.16 12.86 -16.38
C GLY A 21 23.39 11.62 -15.93
N THR A 22 22.31 11.77 -15.17
CA THR A 22 21.44 10.66 -14.75
C THR A 22 20.40 10.39 -15.82
N PRO A 23 20.16 9.13 -16.22
CA PRO A 23 19.09 8.79 -17.16
C PRO A 23 17.73 9.31 -16.69
N GLU A 24 17.07 10.12 -17.53
CA GLU A 24 15.75 10.68 -17.24
C GLU A 24 14.66 9.61 -17.30
N ILE A 25 13.61 9.81 -16.50
CA ILE A 25 12.38 9.02 -16.61
C ILE A 25 11.63 9.51 -17.87
N VAL A 26 11.51 8.62 -18.85
CA VAL A 26 10.86 8.92 -20.14
C VAL A 26 9.44 8.36 -20.24
N ALA A 27 9.06 7.49 -19.30
CA ALA A 27 7.69 6.96 -19.19
C ALA A 27 7.42 6.44 -17.78
N GLU A 28 6.16 6.51 -17.38
CA GLU A 28 5.63 5.98 -16.13
C GLU A 28 4.37 5.17 -16.43
N ALA A 29 4.15 4.12 -15.64
CA ALA A 29 2.98 3.25 -15.76
C ALA A 29 2.66 2.62 -14.42
N VAL A 30 1.43 2.12 -14.30
CA VAL A 30 1.00 1.26 -13.18
C VAL A 30 0.71 -0.12 -13.76
N TRP A 31 1.37 -1.15 -13.24
CA TRP A 31 1.30 -2.50 -13.76
C TRP A 31 0.60 -3.45 -12.78
N PRO A 32 -0.29 -4.34 -13.27
CA PRO A 32 -0.67 -5.52 -12.49
C PRO A 32 0.54 -6.44 -12.35
N TRP A 33 0.53 -7.29 -11.33
CA TRP A 33 1.53 -8.34 -11.13
C TRP A 33 1.60 -9.29 -12.31
N ALA A 34 0.48 -9.53 -13.01
CA ALA A 34 0.45 -10.31 -14.24
C ALA A 34 1.39 -9.79 -15.33
N GLU A 35 1.59 -8.47 -15.45
CA GLU A 35 2.53 -7.89 -16.41
C GLU A 35 3.97 -8.22 -16.00
N VAL A 36 4.30 -8.09 -14.72
CA VAL A 36 5.61 -8.45 -14.17
C VAL A 36 5.88 -9.95 -14.33
N ALA A 37 4.89 -10.77 -14.03
CA ALA A 37 4.97 -12.21 -14.18
C ALA A 37 5.20 -12.61 -15.65
N ALA A 38 4.45 -12.02 -16.59
CA ALA A 38 4.61 -12.29 -18.01
C ALA A 38 6.03 -11.94 -18.51
N ARG A 39 6.57 -10.79 -18.08
CA ARG A 39 7.94 -10.37 -18.44
C ARG A 39 9.02 -11.31 -17.89
N ASN A 40 8.80 -11.88 -16.71
CA ASN A 40 9.74 -12.80 -16.06
C ASN A 40 9.48 -14.28 -16.37
N GLY A 41 8.51 -14.58 -17.25
CA GLY A 41 8.13 -15.96 -17.58
C GLY A 41 7.58 -16.73 -16.38
N LYS A 42 6.91 -16.04 -15.46
CA LYS A 42 6.30 -16.56 -14.24
C LYS A 42 4.80 -16.77 -14.44
N VAL A 43 4.21 -17.53 -13.53
CA VAL A 43 2.79 -17.90 -13.58
C VAL A 43 2.03 -17.16 -12.49
N MET A 44 0.92 -16.54 -12.87
CA MET A 44 -0.02 -15.96 -11.90
C MET A 44 -0.91 -17.05 -11.30
N HIS A 45 -1.11 -16.99 -9.98
CA HIS A 45 -1.99 -17.88 -9.23
C HIS A 45 -2.36 -17.22 -7.88
N PRO A 46 -3.36 -17.74 -7.14
CA PRO A 46 -3.86 -17.09 -5.93
C PRO A 46 -2.83 -16.84 -4.81
N LEU A 47 -1.81 -17.69 -4.73
CA LEU A 47 -0.75 -17.65 -3.72
C LEU A 47 0.56 -17.09 -4.26
N VAL A 48 0.53 -16.37 -5.38
CA VAL A 48 1.73 -15.78 -5.98
C VAL A 48 2.38 -14.81 -4.99
N GLN A 49 3.70 -14.82 -4.89
CA GLN A 49 4.44 -13.92 -4.00
C GLN A 49 5.32 -12.99 -4.82
N TRP A 50 5.33 -11.69 -4.49
CA TRP A 50 6.07 -10.67 -5.24
C TRP A 50 7.53 -11.07 -5.42
N ARG A 51 8.15 -11.49 -4.31
CA ARG A 51 9.50 -12.07 -4.26
C ARG A 51 9.78 -13.06 -5.36
N ASN A 52 8.85 -13.99 -5.57
CA ASN A 52 9.00 -15.11 -6.50
C ASN A 52 8.82 -14.68 -7.96
N LEU A 53 8.12 -13.56 -8.19
CA LEU A 53 8.06 -12.88 -9.47
C LEU A 53 9.36 -12.14 -9.80
N THR A 54 10.06 -11.57 -8.81
CA THR A 54 11.24 -10.70 -9.00
C THR A 54 12.59 -11.34 -8.66
N HIS A 55 12.67 -12.68 -8.63
CA HIS A 55 13.92 -13.40 -8.35
C HIS A 55 14.57 -13.09 -6.98
N GLY A 56 13.80 -12.62 -6.00
CA GLY A 56 14.28 -12.38 -4.64
C GLY A 56 14.63 -10.92 -4.36
N GLU A 57 14.35 -10.03 -5.31
CA GLU A 57 14.54 -8.59 -5.20
C GLU A 57 13.32 -7.94 -4.54
N ASP A 58 13.13 -8.20 -3.24
CA ASP A 58 11.98 -7.68 -2.48
C ASP A 58 12.11 -6.16 -2.26
N GLU A 59 13.34 -5.70 -1.97
CA GLU A 59 13.61 -4.29 -1.62
C GLU A 59 14.26 -3.49 -2.76
N ALA A 60 14.73 -4.15 -3.82
CA ALA A 60 15.41 -3.50 -4.93
C ALA A 60 14.47 -3.36 -6.13
N MET A 61 14.54 -2.22 -6.81
CA MET A 61 13.85 -2.06 -8.09
C MET A 61 14.43 -3.02 -9.12
N MET A 62 13.63 -4.00 -9.53
CA MET A 62 13.98 -4.91 -10.61
C MET A 62 14.03 -4.12 -11.92
N SER A 63 15.06 -4.36 -12.73
CA SER A 63 15.24 -3.71 -14.03
C SER A 63 15.02 -4.70 -15.18
N PHE A 64 14.39 -4.23 -16.26
CA PHE A 64 14.18 -4.96 -17.50
C PHE A 64 15.12 -4.43 -18.61
N ASP A 65 15.40 -5.27 -19.60
CA ASP A 65 16.31 -4.96 -20.72
C ASP A 65 15.82 -3.78 -21.60
N ASP A 66 14.50 -3.52 -21.58
CA ASP A 66 13.86 -2.40 -22.29
C ASP A 66 13.84 -1.10 -21.47
N GLY A 67 14.59 -1.05 -20.36
CA GLY A 67 14.81 0.12 -19.52
C GLY A 67 13.72 0.38 -18.48
N TRP A 68 12.69 -0.47 -18.42
CA TRP A 68 11.69 -0.41 -17.36
C TRP A 68 12.26 -0.87 -16.03
N ARG A 69 11.74 -0.30 -14.95
CA ARG A 69 12.04 -0.67 -13.58
C ARG A 69 10.74 -0.74 -12.80
N VAL A 70 10.67 -1.70 -11.88
CA VAL A 70 9.50 -1.91 -11.03
C VAL A 70 9.95 -2.25 -9.61
N GLY A 71 9.24 -1.74 -8.63
CA GLY A 71 9.44 -2.05 -7.20
C GLY A 71 8.19 -2.67 -6.60
N GLN A 72 8.33 -3.26 -5.41
CA GLN A 72 7.18 -3.73 -4.65
C GLN A 72 6.29 -2.55 -4.24
N SER A 73 4.98 -2.79 -4.15
CA SER A 73 4.05 -1.87 -3.48
C SER A 73 4.39 -1.76 -1.99
N VAL A 74 3.96 -0.66 -1.37
CA VAL A 74 4.15 -0.46 0.06
C VAL A 74 3.28 -1.45 0.84
N GLU A 75 3.88 -2.21 1.76
CA GLU A 75 3.14 -3.15 2.61
C GLU A 75 2.12 -2.42 3.49
N GLY A 76 0.95 -3.03 3.67
CA GLY A 76 -0.16 -2.47 4.45
C GLY A 76 -0.79 -1.20 3.90
N TRP A 77 -0.44 -0.83 2.68
CA TRP A 77 -0.97 0.32 1.99
C TRP A 77 -1.88 -0.11 0.84
N PHE A 78 -3.16 0.26 0.92
CA PHE A 78 -4.11 -0.01 -0.16
C PHE A 78 -4.43 1.28 -0.90
N ASP A 79 -4.32 1.27 -2.22
CA ASP A 79 -4.50 2.48 -3.03
C ASP A 79 -5.87 3.14 -2.83
N PRO A 80 -5.95 4.46 -2.61
CA PRO A 80 -7.22 5.14 -2.31
C PRO A 80 -8.20 5.13 -3.50
N VAL A 81 -7.73 5.07 -4.74
CA VAL A 81 -8.57 4.94 -5.94
C VAL A 81 -9.15 3.53 -6.02
N LEU A 82 -8.35 2.50 -5.73
CA LEU A 82 -8.83 1.12 -5.64
C LEU A 82 -9.78 0.92 -4.45
N LEU A 83 -9.51 1.54 -3.30
CA LEU A 83 -10.42 1.53 -2.15
C LEU A 83 -11.76 2.18 -2.52
N ALA A 84 -11.73 3.35 -3.16
CA ALA A 84 -12.94 4.01 -3.65
C ALA A 84 -13.72 3.12 -4.62
N ALA A 85 -13.03 2.46 -5.56
CA ALA A 85 -13.63 1.49 -6.45
C ALA A 85 -14.28 0.31 -5.69
N LEU A 86 -13.63 -0.18 -4.63
CA LEU A 86 -14.08 -1.31 -3.83
C LEU A 86 -15.35 -0.95 -3.04
N THR A 87 -15.50 0.31 -2.59
CA THR A 87 -16.69 0.75 -1.86
C THR A 87 -18.00 0.52 -2.61
N VAL A 88 -17.98 0.47 -3.95
CA VAL A 88 -19.15 0.15 -4.77
C VAL A 88 -19.69 -1.24 -4.44
N HIS A 89 -18.78 -2.22 -4.33
CA HIS A 89 -19.13 -3.61 -4.02
C HIS A 89 -19.45 -3.79 -2.53
N LEU A 90 -18.67 -3.16 -1.65
CA LEU A 90 -18.91 -3.22 -0.20
C LEU A 90 -20.28 -2.66 0.17
N ARG A 91 -20.70 -1.56 -0.48
CA ARG A 91 -22.02 -0.95 -0.27
C ARG A 91 -23.16 -1.88 -0.68
N ALA A 92 -23.00 -2.61 -1.78
CA ALA A 92 -24.01 -3.58 -2.23
C ALA A 92 -24.14 -4.79 -1.28
N ALA A 93 -23.10 -5.07 -0.49
CA ALA A 93 -23.09 -6.14 0.51
C ALA A 93 -23.58 -5.70 1.90
N CYS A 94 -23.90 -4.41 2.10
CA CYS A 94 -24.46 -3.88 3.34
C CYS A 94 -25.96 -3.59 3.16
N GLU A 95 -26.80 -4.08 4.08
CA GLU A 95 -28.25 -3.94 3.95
C GLU A 95 -28.78 -2.54 4.35
N THR A 96 -28.07 -1.77 5.19
CA THR A 96 -28.56 -0.44 5.65
C THR A 96 -27.51 0.55 6.20
N GLN A 97 -26.27 0.15 6.48
CA GLN A 97 -25.29 1.02 7.15
C GLN A 97 -24.13 1.41 6.23
N GLU A 98 -23.97 2.72 5.99
CA GLU A 98 -22.78 3.27 5.33
C GLU A 98 -21.60 3.45 6.30
N GLN A 99 -21.86 3.40 7.61
CA GLN A 99 -20.84 3.57 8.65
C GLN A 99 -19.97 2.33 8.74
N VAL A 100 -18.66 2.55 8.73
CA VAL A 100 -17.65 1.51 8.83
C VAL A 100 -16.58 1.94 9.83
N THR A 101 -16.01 0.97 10.52
CA THR A 101 -14.87 1.19 11.41
C THR A 101 -13.58 0.94 10.64
N ALA A 102 -12.65 1.89 10.75
CA ALA A 102 -11.29 1.79 10.23
C ALA A 102 -10.30 1.51 11.36
N GLY A 103 -9.50 0.46 11.19
CA GLY A 103 -8.38 0.12 12.05
C GLY A 103 -7.07 0.56 11.43
N ILE A 104 -6.31 1.38 12.15
CA ILE A 104 -5.01 1.93 11.72
C ILE A 104 -3.95 1.54 12.73
N TRP A 105 -2.85 0.93 12.27
CA TRP A 105 -1.80 0.49 13.18
C TRP A 105 -1.16 1.67 13.91
N ASN A 106 -0.95 1.55 15.22
CA ASN A 106 -0.41 2.63 16.04
C ASN A 106 1.12 2.80 15.94
N GLY A 107 1.80 1.92 15.19
CA GLY A 107 3.26 1.90 15.06
C GLY A 107 3.82 2.71 13.89
N PHE A 108 2.98 3.27 13.02
CA PHE A 108 3.43 4.13 11.92
C PHE A 108 4.11 5.40 12.45
N GLY A 109 5.40 5.56 12.11
CA GLY A 109 6.21 6.69 12.54
C GLY A 109 5.69 8.03 12.01
N GLU A 110 5.00 8.00 10.87
CA GLU A 110 4.32 9.09 10.19
C GLU A 110 3.25 9.76 11.06
N LEU A 111 2.66 9.02 11.99
CA LEU A 111 1.63 9.52 12.92
C LEU A 111 2.20 9.91 14.29
N GLY A 112 3.45 9.53 14.56
CA GLY A 112 4.15 9.82 15.80
C GLY A 112 4.92 11.15 15.76
N THR A 113 5.48 11.53 16.91
CA THR A 113 6.37 12.71 17.01
C THR A 113 7.80 12.44 16.53
N SER A 114 8.11 11.20 16.12
CA SER A 114 9.43 10.81 15.62
C SER A 114 9.56 11.18 14.15
N SER A 115 10.31 12.24 13.91
CA SER A 115 10.60 12.85 12.60
C SER A 115 10.95 11.82 11.53
N GLY A 116 10.10 11.68 10.50
CA GLY A 116 10.56 11.24 9.19
C GLY A 116 11.63 12.21 8.70
N ALA A 117 12.74 11.70 8.17
CA ALA A 117 13.79 12.54 7.59
C ALA A 117 13.34 12.97 6.19
N VAL A 118 12.89 14.22 6.03
CA VAL A 118 12.63 14.80 4.72
C VAL A 118 13.98 15.24 4.13
N PHE A 119 14.35 14.62 3.01
CA PHE A 119 15.49 15.05 2.21
C PHE A 119 15.01 16.01 1.13
N VAL A 120 15.28 17.29 1.31
CA VAL A 120 15.08 18.31 0.26
C VAL A 120 16.42 18.51 -0.45
N SER A 121 16.40 18.61 -1.77
CA SER A 121 17.56 18.94 -2.60
C SER A 121 17.24 20.13 -3.49
N SER A 122 18.23 20.96 -3.80
CA SER A 122 18.11 22.11 -4.71
C SER A 122 19.18 22.02 -5.79
N ALA A 123 18.79 22.28 -7.04
CA ALA A 123 19.70 22.26 -8.20
C ALA A 123 20.77 23.36 -8.13
N ASP A 124 20.39 24.54 -7.63
CA ASP A 124 21.27 25.72 -7.58
C ASP A 124 22.09 25.82 -6.26
N GLY A 125 21.81 24.94 -5.28
CA GLY A 125 22.52 24.91 -4.01
C GLY A 125 22.28 26.13 -3.10
N ASP A 126 21.21 26.91 -3.33
CA ASP A 126 20.83 28.00 -2.42
C ASP A 126 20.32 27.44 -1.09
N SER A 127 21.16 27.57 -0.06
CA SER A 127 20.87 27.10 1.29
C SER A 127 19.67 27.80 1.93
N GLN A 128 19.35 29.04 1.55
CA GLN A 128 18.18 29.73 2.09
C GLN A 128 16.88 29.24 1.45
N GLU A 129 16.90 28.96 0.16
CA GLU A 129 15.75 28.35 -0.52
C GLU A 129 15.50 26.94 0.02
N LEU A 130 16.56 26.16 0.19
CA LEU A 130 16.49 24.83 0.79
C LEU A 130 15.87 24.87 2.19
N GLU A 131 16.30 25.81 3.04
CA GLU A 131 15.77 25.95 4.39
C GLU A 131 14.30 26.39 4.40
N ARG A 132 13.89 27.29 3.48
CA ARG A 132 12.48 27.69 3.34
C ARG A 132 11.62 26.51 2.93
N GLU A 133 12.08 25.71 1.97
CA GLU A 133 11.35 24.54 1.49
C GLU A 133 11.25 23.46 2.57
N ARG A 134 12.35 23.22 3.29
CA ARG A 134 12.36 22.34 4.46
C ARG A 134 11.34 22.79 5.51
N ALA A 135 11.32 24.07 5.87
CA ALA A 135 10.38 24.62 6.84
C ALA A 135 8.92 24.56 6.36
N ARG A 136 8.67 24.76 5.06
CA ARG A 136 7.35 24.58 4.43
C ARG A 136 6.90 23.13 4.62
N VAL A 137 7.72 22.16 4.20
CA VAL A 137 7.38 20.74 4.29
C VAL A 137 7.16 20.31 5.74
N GLU A 138 8.01 20.71 6.67
CA GLU A 138 7.82 20.40 8.10
C GLU A 138 6.50 20.96 8.64
N THR A 139 6.12 22.16 8.22
CA THR A 139 4.85 22.78 8.63
C THR A 139 3.65 22.04 8.03
N GLU A 140 3.71 21.68 6.75
CA GLU A 140 2.66 20.93 6.06
C GLU A 140 2.48 19.53 6.67
N LEU A 141 3.58 18.81 6.89
CA LEU A 141 3.57 17.48 7.51
C LEU A 141 3.03 17.55 8.95
N ALA A 142 3.45 18.53 9.74
CA ALA A 142 2.88 18.73 11.07
C ALA A 142 1.36 18.99 10.99
N ALA A 143 0.89 19.83 10.08
CA ALA A 143 -0.53 20.12 9.92
C ALA A 143 -1.35 18.93 9.39
N SER A 144 -0.71 18.00 8.65
CA SER A 144 -1.36 16.84 8.04
C SER A 144 -1.80 15.76 9.04
N VAL A 145 -1.31 15.79 10.28
CA VAL A 145 -1.75 14.86 11.33
C VAL A 145 -2.81 15.49 12.21
N GLY A 146 -4.05 15.00 12.07
CA GLY A 146 -5.25 15.54 12.71
C GLY A 146 -5.23 15.44 14.24
N PRO A 147 -5.87 16.36 14.98
CA PRO A 147 -5.87 16.34 16.44
C PRO A 147 -6.45 15.06 17.06
N GLU A 148 -7.42 14.44 16.40
CA GLU A 148 -8.00 13.16 16.83
C GLU A 148 -7.05 11.99 16.66
N VAL A 149 -6.34 11.94 15.53
CA VAL A 149 -5.30 10.96 15.26
C VAL A 149 -4.18 11.08 16.29
N ARG A 150 -3.69 12.30 16.58
CA ARG A 150 -2.69 12.52 17.63
C ARG A 150 -3.14 12.05 19.01
N ARG A 151 -4.42 12.27 19.36
CA ARG A 151 -4.99 11.77 20.63
C ARG A 151 -5.06 10.25 20.64
N ALA A 152 -5.47 9.63 19.55
CA ALA A 152 -5.54 8.17 19.42
C ALA A 152 -4.16 7.52 19.50
N VAL A 153 -3.13 8.10 18.86
CA VAL A 153 -1.74 7.64 18.96
C VAL A 153 -1.26 7.70 20.41
N ALA A 154 -1.57 8.77 21.13
CA ALA A 154 -1.10 8.97 22.50
C ALA A 154 -1.85 8.12 23.55
N ALA A 155 -3.14 7.84 23.34
CA ALA A 155 -4.01 7.33 24.41
C ALA A 155 -5.03 6.25 23.99
N GLY A 156 -5.13 5.89 22.71
CA GLY A 156 -6.15 4.99 22.18
C GLY A 156 -7.52 5.67 21.98
N PRO A 157 -8.61 4.90 21.80
CA PRO A 157 -8.73 3.47 22.10
C PRO A 157 -7.96 2.57 21.13
N PHE A 158 -7.45 1.45 21.65
CA PHE A 158 -6.73 0.45 20.87
C PHE A 158 -7.51 -0.87 20.81
N LEU A 159 -7.70 -1.38 19.60
CA LEU A 159 -7.96 -2.79 19.36
C LEU A 159 -6.66 -3.56 19.52
N ARG A 160 -6.62 -4.45 20.53
CA ARG A 160 -5.46 -5.31 20.80
C ARG A 160 -5.45 -6.49 19.84
N TRP A 161 -4.35 -6.64 19.08
CA TRP A 161 -4.10 -7.77 18.20
C TRP A 161 -2.75 -8.43 18.58
N PRO A 162 -2.54 -9.73 18.33
CA PRO A 162 -1.23 -10.34 18.59
C PRO A 162 -0.09 -9.56 17.92
N GLY A 163 0.83 -9.02 18.74
CA GLY A 163 2.01 -8.28 18.28
C GLY A 163 1.74 -6.87 17.72
N ARG A 164 0.50 -6.34 17.78
CA ARG A 164 0.19 -4.99 17.27
C ARG A 164 -1.11 -4.43 17.86
N ASP A 165 -1.19 -3.11 17.93
CA ASP A 165 -2.39 -2.40 18.37
C ASP A 165 -2.92 -1.51 17.24
N PHE A 166 -4.24 -1.52 17.02
CA PHE A 166 -4.88 -0.66 16.04
C PHE A 166 -5.70 0.43 16.73
N MET A 167 -5.51 1.67 16.31
CA MET A 167 -6.43 2.77 16.60
C MET A 167 -7.70 2.60 15.76
N LEU A 168 -8.86 2.85 16.36
CA LEU A 168 -10.15 2.73 15.69
C LEU A 168 -10.73 4.11 15.39
N PHE A 169 -11.19 4.29 14.16
CA PHE A 169 -11.87 5.49 13.70
C PHE A 169 -13.19 5.13 13.02
N ASP A 170 -14.20 5.95 13.23
CA ASP A 170 -15.46 5.85 12.49
C ASP A 170 -15.31 6.61 11.17
N THR A 171 -15.75 6.00 10.07
CA THR A 171 -15.83 6.62 8.74
C THR A 171 -17.06 6.08 8.01
N SER A 172 -17.19 6.37 6.72
CA SER A 172 -18.28 5.87 5.90
C SER A 172 -17.82 5.43 4.52
N LEU A 173 -18.55 4.49 3.91
CA LEU A 173 -18.33 4.09 2.52
C LEU A 173 -18.50 5.25 1.54
N SER A 174 -19.24 6.30 1.92
CA SER A 174 -19.44 7.51 1.09
C SER A 174 -18.24 8.45 1.16
N GLU A 175 -17.59 8.57 2.30
CA GLU A 175 -16.31 9.25 2.45
C GLU A 175 -15.20 8.48 1.70
N LEU A 176 -15.09 7.17 1.94
CA LEU A 176 -14.08 6.33 1.29
C LEU A 176 -14.26 6.19 -0.23
N ALA A 177 -15.43 6.55 -0.78
CA ALA A 177 -15.70 6.54 -2.21
C ALA A 177 -15.06 7.73 -2.96
N ASP A 178 -14.59 8.76 -2.25
CA ASP A 178 -13.83 9.88 -2.82
C ASP A 178 -12.35 9.75 -2.45
N PRO A 179 -11.44 9.37 -3.37
CA PRO A 179 -10.01 9.19 -3.06
C PRO A 179 -9.36 10.40 -2.37
N GLY A 180 -9.91 11.61 -2.53
CA GLY A 180 -9.43 12.82 -1.85
C GLY A 180 -9.63 12.83 -0.32
N TRP A 181 -10.40 11.89 0.24
CA TRP A 181 -10.65 11.76 1.69
C TRP A 181 -9.35 11.71 2.50
N VAL A 182 -8.28 11.16 1.91
CA VAL A 182 -6.95 11.01 2.53
C VAL A 182 -6.38 12.34 3.02
N HIS A 183 -6.64 13.44 2.31
CA HIS A 183 -6.14 14.77 2.65
C HIS A 183 -6.94 15.44 3.78
N SER A 184 -8.17 14.98 4.03
CA SER A 184 -9.03 15.48 5.13
C SER A 184 -8.98 14.62 6.38
N ALA A 185 -8.59 13.34 6.27
CA ALA A 185 -8.61 12.38 7.39
C ALA A 185 -7.55 12.65 8.47
N GLY A 186 -6.59 13.54 8.21
CA GLY A 186 -5.54 13.85 9.18
C GLY A 186 -4.55 12.69 9.39
N LEU A 187 -4.38 11.83 8.38
CA LEU A 187 -3.54 10.63 8.41
C LEU A 187 -2.13 10.84 7.82
N GLY A 188 -1.63 12.08 7.86
CA GLY A 188 -0.26 12.37 7.44
C GLY A 188 -0.09 12.67 5.95
N TRP A 189 -1.18 12.74 5.19
CA TRP A 189 -1.14 13.02 3.74
C TRP A 189 -0.89 14.49 3.45
N THR A 190 0.08 14.78 2.59
CA THR A 190 0.36 16.12 2.07
C THR A 190 0.22 16.16 0.56
N THR A 191 0.48 17.31 -0.06
CA THR A 191 0.54 17.41 -1.53
C THR A 191 1.71 16.61 -2.10
N ASP A 192 2.80 16.52 -1.33
CA ASP A 192 4.09 16.00 -1.78
C ASP A 192 4.37 14.57 -1.30
N PHE A 193 3.70 14.12 -0.23
CA PHE A 193 3.99 12.85 0.43
C PHE A 193 2.70 12.07 0.75
N PRO A 194 2.65 10.76 0.45
CA PRO A 194 1.57 9.91 0.92
C PRO A 194 1.64 9.78 2.44
N GLY A 195 0.48 9.69 3.07
CA GLY A 195 0.34 9.35 4.49
C GLY A 195 -0.04 7.89 4.69
N VAL A 196 -0.56 7.57 5.87
CA VAL A 196 -1.00 6.21 6.18
C VAL A 196 -2.36 5.90 5.57
N MET A 197 -2.62 4.62 5.36
CA MET A 197 -3.93 4.09 4.99
C MET A 197 -4.52 3.23 6.13
N PRO A 198 -5.82 2.92 6.14
CA PRO A 198 -6.38 1.92 7.05
C PRO A 198 -5.93 0.52 6.70
N GLN A 199 -5.55 -0.26 7.71
CA GLN A 199 -5.17 -1.66 7.55
C GLN A 199 -6.36 -2.60 7.64
N LEU A 200 -7.41 -2.16 8.33
CA LEU A 200 -8.63 -2.93 8.55
C LEU A 200 -9.84 -2.03 8.30
N LEU A 201 -10.86 -2.56 7.65
CA LEU A 201 -12.17 -1.92 7.50
C LEU A 201 -13.28 -2.96 7.68
N TRP A 202 -14.32 -2.63 8.44
CA TRP A 202 -15.51 -3.48 8.56
C TRP A 202 -16.76 -2.66 8.91
N PRO A 203 -17.96 -3.09 8.47
CA PRO A 203 -19.23 -2.50 8.85
C PRO A 203 -19.65 -2.99 10.24
N ALA A 204 -20.58 -2.30 10.91
CA ALA A 204 -20.99 -2.67 12.27
C ALA A 204 -21.71 -4.03 12.37
N ASP A 205 -22.27 -4.56 11.28
CA ASP A 205 -22.86 -5.90 11.21
C ASP A 205 -21.83 -7.02 10.93
N HIS A 206 -20.56 -6.66 10.71
CA HIS A 206 -19.46 -7.56 10.38
C HIS A 206 -19.72 -8.44 9.15
N ALA A 207 -20.57 -7.99 8.22
CA ALA A 207 -20.91 -8.76 7.01
C ALA A 207 -19.72 -8.97 6.05
N TRP A 208 -18.69 -8.11 6.15
CA TRP A 208 -17.44 -8.23 5.43
C TRP A 208 -16.28 -7.60 6.22
N VAL A 209 -15.05 -7.91 5.82
CA VAL A 209 -13.84 -7.24 6.29
C VAL A 209 -12.88 -7.03 5.13
N VAL A 210 -12.23 -5.86 5.11
CA VAL A 210 -11.08 -5.57 4.25
C VAL A 210 -9.85 -5.50 5.16
N ALA A 211 -8.79 -6.22 4.81
CA ALA A 211 -7.56 -6.27 5.57
C ALA A 211 -6.36 -6.13 4.63
N SER A 212 -5.75 -4.94 4.58
CA SER A 212 -4.46 -4.79 3.90
C SER A 212 -3.32 -5.29 4.77
N GLU A 213 -3.44 -5.29 6.11
CA GLU A 213 -2.45 -5.79 7.09
C GLU A 213 -1.06 -5.12 6.96
N ILE A 214 -0.37 -4.77 8.05
CA ILE A 214 0.89 -4.01 7.93
C ILE A 214 2.02 -4.75 7.18
N ASP A 215 2.00 -6.08 7.16
CA ASP A 215 3.08 -6.91 6.58
C ASP A 215 2.70 -7.52 5.22
N PHE A 216 1.57 -7.13 4.62
CA PHE A 216 1.09 -7.71 3.36
C PHE A 216 1.22 -6.74 2.19
N ASP A 217 1.61 -7.28 1.04
CA ASP A 217 1.69 -6.62 -0.27
C ASP A 217 0.39 -6.72 -1.09
N SER A 218 -0.69 -7.07 -0.40
CA SER A 218 -1.99 -7.35 -0.99
C SER A 218 -3.09 -7.16 0.05
N THR A 219 -4.33 -7.02 -0.41
CA THR A 219 -5.49 -6.81 0.47
C THR A 219 -6.40 -8.02 0.46
N ILE A 220 -6.77 -8.48 1.65
CA ILE A 220 -7.77 -9.52 1.82
C ILE A 220 -9.14 -8.87 1.92
N VAL A 221 -10.10 -9.41 1.18
CA VAL A 221 -11.51 -9.10 1.35
C VAL A 221 -12.24 -10.39 1.68
N ALA A 222 -12.92 -10.41 2.81
CA ALA A 222 -13.77 -11.53 3.22
C ALA A 222 -15.21 -11.03 3.39
N GLY A 223 -16.17 -11.88 3.04
CA GLY A 223 -17.59 -11.56 3.07
C GLY A 223 -18.42 -12.60 2.32
N SER A 224 -19.62 -12.22 1.92
CA SER A 224 -20.53 -13.13 1.21
C SER A 224 -20.00 -13.55 -0.16
N ARG A 225 -20.41 -14.73 -0.64
CA ARG A 225 -20.10 -15.20 -2.00
C ARG A 225 -20.44 -14.17 -3.09
N ALA A 226 -21.57 -13.49 -2.94
CA ALA A 226 -22.00 -12.45 -3.87
C ALA A 226 -21.03 -11.27 -3.92
N LEU A 227 -20.50 -10.82 -2.77
CA LEU A 227 -19.46 -9.79 -2.71
C LEU A 227 -18.18 -10.26 -3.41
N ILE A 228 -17.73 -11.49 -3.11
CA ILE A 228 -16.52 -12.05 -3.71
C ILE A 228 -16.66 -12.16 -5.23
N ASP A 229 -17.78 -12.70 -5.73
CA ASP A 229 -18.04 -12.81 -7.17
C ASP A 229 -18.06 -11.44 -7.86
N ALA A 230 -18.65 -10.43 -7.23
CA ALA A 230 -18.74 -9.09 -7.80
C ALA A 230 -17.36 -8.44 -7.95
N VAL A 231 -16.48 -8.60 -6.98
CA VAL A 231 -15.11 -8.05 -7.05
C VAL A 231 -14.24 -8.84 -8.01
N LEU A 232 -14.35 -10.18 -8.05
CA LEU A 232 -13.60 -11.00 -9.01
C LEU A 232 -13.99 -10.71 -10.47
N ALA A 233 -15.20 -10.21 -10.71
CA ALA A 233 -15.69 -9.84 -12.04
C ALA A 233 -15.34 -8.39 -12.45
N ASP A 234 -14.68 -7.63 -11.58
CA ASP A 234 -14.33 -6.23 -11.82
C ASP A 234 -12.85 -6.13 -12.23
N ASP A 235 -12.61 -5.87 -13.52
CA ASP A 235 -11.28 -5.80 -14.13
C ASP A 235 -10.38 -4.69 -13.57
N ARG A 236 -10.89 -3.80 -12.70
CA ARG A 236 -10.07 -2.86 -11.95
C ARG A 236 -9.21 -3.53 -10.88
N PHE A 237 -9.56 -4.76 -10.47
CA PHE A 237 -8.83 -5.51 -9.45
C PHE A 237 -8.16 -6.73 -10.05
N GLU A 238 -6.87 -6.88 -9.76
CA GLU A 238 -6.18 -8.16 -9.95
C GLU A 238 -6.47 -9.05 -8.73
N ALA A 239 -7.55 -9.82 -8.82
CA ALA A 239 -8.13 -10.51 -7.68
C ALA A 239 -8.11 -12.04 -7.84
N PHE A 240 -7.87 -12.73 -6.72
CA PHE A 240 -7.91 -14.19 -6.66
C PHE A 240 -8.75 -14.66 -5.48
N GLU A 241 -9.52 -15.71 -5.70
CA GLU A 241 -10.11 -16.44 -4.59
C GLU A 241 -9.05 -17.24 -3.84
N ILE A 242 -9.11 -17.19 -2.52
CA ILE A 242 -8.22 -17.92 -1.61
C ILE A 242 -9.06 -18.58 -0.52
N ALA A 243 -8.58 -19.71 0.00
CA ALA A 243 -9.15 -20.36 1.18
C ALA A 243 -8.66 -19.69 2.48
N GLU A 244 -9.38 -19.91 3.58
CA GLU A 244 -9.06 -19.35 4.90
C GLU A 244 -7.68 -19.80 5.42
N ASP A 245 -7.27 -21.02 5.08
CA ASP A 245 -5.99 -21.62 5.46
C ASP A 245 -4.88 -21.44 4.42
N SER A 246 -5.08 -20.52 3.46
CA SER A 246 -4.08 -20.21 2.44
C SER A 246 -2.82 -19.62 3.08
N ASP A 247 -1.66 -20.17 2.70
CA ASP A 247 -0.37 -19.64 3.12
C ASP A 247 -0.01 -18.42 2.26
N LEU A 248 -0.15 -17.24 2.84
CA LEU A 248 0.23 -15.96 2.24
C LEU A 248 1.61 -15.49 2.70
N SER A 249 2.36 -16.31 3.44
CA SER A 249 3.74 -15.98 3.79
C SER A 249 4.62 -15.94 2.54
N TRP A 250 5.83 -15.40 2.69
CA TRP A 250 6.81 -15.34 1.61
C TRP A 250 7.12 -16.70 0.97
N ASP A 251 6.97 -17.81 1.72
CA ASP A 251 7.21 -19.17 1.24
C ASP A 251 5.95 -19.84 0.65
N GLY A 252 4.81 -19.15 0.63
CA GLY A 252 3.52 -19.67 0.17
C GLY A 252 3.44 -19.92 -1.35
N ASP A 253 4.30 -19.27 -2.14
CA ASP A 253 4.38 -19.51 -3.58
C ASP A 253 5.19 -20.77 -3.89
N THR A 254 4.46 -21.86 -4.09
CA THR A 254 5.00 -23.17 -4.43
C THR A 254 5.11 -23.43 -5.94
N ILE A 255 4.70 -22.48 -6.79
CA ILE A 255 4.68 -22.62 -8.26
C ILE A 255 5.89 -21.93 -8.88
N ASN A 256 6.14 -20.66 -8.52
CA ASN A 256 7.25 -19.86 -9.02
C ASN A 256 8.51 -20.03 -8.16
N LEU A 257 8.81 -21.28 -7.77
CA LEU A 257 9.91 -21.59 -6.87
C LEU A 257 11.24 -20.99 -7.34
N MET A 258 11.96 -20.41 -6.39
CA MET A 258 13.33 -20.00 -6.64
C MET A 258 14.24 -21.21 -6.85
N PRO A 259 15.21 -21.14 -7.77
CA PRO A 259 16.28 -22.11 -7.84
C PRO A 259 16.98 -22.20 -6.48
N ARG A 260 17.17 -23.42 -5.95
CA ARG A 260 17.86 -23.64 -4.67
C ARG A 260 19.27 -23.03 -4.72
N GLY A 261 19.50 -21.91 -4.04
CA GLY A 261 20.80 -21.25 -3.97
C GLY A 261 20.78 -19.75 -3.67
N GLN A 262 19.66 -19.06 -3.90
CA GLN A 262 19.46 -17.65 -3.56
C GLN A 262 18.47 -17.49 -2.40
N VAL A 263 18.89 -17.85 -1.19
CA VAL A 263 18.14 -17.46 0.02
C VAL A 263 18.87 -16.27 0.62
N VAL A 264 18.45 -15.05 0.26
CA VAL A 264 18.76 -13.86 1.05
C VAL A 264 17.89 -13.95 2.29
N ARG A 265 18.46 -14.43 3.40
CA ARG A 265 17.81 -14.41 4.70
C ARG A 265 17.80 -12.98 5.21
N ARG A 266 16.63 -12.33 5.31
CA ARG A 266 16.43 -11.28 6.32
C ARG A 266 15.78 -11.89 7.55
N ALA A 267 16.27 -11.45 8.70
CA ALA A 267 15.84 -11.94 10.00
C ALA A 267 14.40 -11.50 10.24
N ILE A 268 13.57 -12.45 10.66
CA ILE A 268 12.28 -12.20 11.28
C ILE A 268 12.54 -11.24 12.45
N GLN A 269 12.09 -9.99 12.35
CA GLN A 269 11.99 -9.13 13.51
C GLN A 269 10.71 -9.54 14.24
N ARG A 270 10.83 -10.60 15.04
CA ARG A 270 9.92 -10.80 16.17
C ARG A 270 10.22 -9.67 17.14
N ASP A 271 9.23 -8.84 17.42
CA ASP A 271 8.80 -8.51 18.78
C ASP A 271 7.43 -7.81 18.74
#